data_AF-A0A840RSL2-F1
#
_entry.id   AF-A0A840RSL2-F1
#
_cell.length_a   1.000
_cell.length_b   1.000
_cell.length_c   1.000
_cell.angle_alpha   90.00
_cell.angle_beta   90.00
_cell.angle_gamma   90.00
#
_symmetry.space_group_name_H-M   'P 1'
#
loop_
_entity.id
_entity.type
_entity.pdbx_description
1 polymer ?
#
loop_
_entity_poly.entity_id
_entity_poly.type
_entity_poly.pdbx_seq_one_letter_code
_entity_poly.pdbx_strand_id
1 'polypeptide(L)' 'MYSDINWKEAPQSARWWAMDANGYAHWFLAPSVVSFTDFWFAEEIPAPRFGYTGAWQTSLSERPASEKQEK' A
#
# COMPACT_ATOMS: atom_id res chain seq x y z
N MET A 1 -13.39 1.48 14.71
CA MET A 1 -12.06 1.82 14.15
C MET A 1 -11.17 0.60 14.33
N TYR A 2 -11.00 -0.23 13.31
CA TYR A 2 -9.85 -1.15 13.15
C TYR A 2 -9.80 -1.51 11.67
N SER A 3 -8.83 -0.96 10.97
CA SER A 3 -8.47 -1.36 9.63
C SER A 3 -7.08 -1.96 9.72
N ASP A 4 -7.02 -3.14 10.33
CA ASP A 4 -5.80 -3.95 10.37
C ASP A 4 -5.56 -4.52 8.98
N ILE A 5 -4.96 -3.70 8.11
CA ILE A 5 -4.52 -4.11 6.79
C ILE A 5 -3.55 -5.29 6.98
N ASN A 6 -3.92 -6.46 6.44
CA ASN A 6 -3.08 -7.64 6.58
C ASN A 6 -1.91 -7.57 5.59
N TRP A 7 -0.84 -6.90 6.00
CA TRP A 7 0.40 -6.78 5.22
C TRP A 7 1.09 -8.11 4.90
N LYS A 8 0.64 -9.24 5.47
CA LYS A 8 1.12 -10.59 5.09
C LYS A 8 0.62 -11.01 3.70
N GLU A 9 -0.51 -10.48 3.25
CA GLU A 9 -1.05 -10.71 1.91
C GLU A 9 -0.45 -9.76 0.87
N ALA A 10 0.22 -8.70 1.33
CA ALA A 10 0.89 -7.76 0.46
C ALA A 10 2.15 -8.41 -0.16
N PRO A 11 2.40 -8.18 -1.46
CA PRO A 11 3.66 -8.60 -2.08
C PRO A 11 4.86 -7.97 -1.37
N GLN A 12 6.03 -8.61 -1.45
CA GLN A 12 7.23 -8.14 -0.74
C GLN A 12 7.68 -6.73 -1.19
N SER A 13 7.37 -6.37 -2.43
CA SER A 13 7.62 -5.05 -3.02
C SER A 13 6.54 -4.00 -2.71
N ALA A 14 5.38 -4.40 -2.17
CA ALA A 14 4.34 -3.46 -1.81
C ALA A 14 4.76 -2.60 -0.62
N ARG A 15 4.64 -1.29 -0.78
CA ARG A 15 5.00 -0.29 0.21
C ARG A 15 3.81 0.49 0.72
N TRP A 16 2.77 0.70 -0.10
CA TRP A 16 1.55 1.35 0.33
C TRP A 16 0.32 0.53 -0.03
N TRP A 17 -0.75 0.74 0.73
CA TRP A 17 -2.08 0.25 0.46
C TRP A 17 -3.00 1.46 0.41
N ALA A 18 -3.83 1.56 -0.62
CA ALA A 18 -4.88 2.58 -0.67
C ALA A 18 -6.09 2.08 -1.43
N MET A 19 -7.23 2.70 -1.17
CA MET A 19 -8.46 2.55 -1.93
C MET A 19 -8.59 3.65 -2.97
N ASP A 20 -9.10 3.28 -4.14
CA ASP A 20 -9.48 4.22 -5.18
C ASP A 20 -10.90 4.78 -4.96
N ALA A 21 -11.29 5.75 -5.80
CA ALA A 21 -12.62 6.35 -5.75
C ALA A 21 -13.75 5.38 -6.13
N ASN A 22 -13.41 4.25 -6.76
CA ASN A 22 -14.35 3.20 -7.12
C ASN A 22 -14.58 2.20 -5.97
N GLY A 23 -13.82 2.32 -4.88
CA GLY A 23 -13.92 1.44 -3.72
C GLY A 23 -13.11 0.15 -3.84
N TYR A 24 -12.18 0.07 -4.80
CA TYR A 24 -11.22 -1.03 -4.88
C TYR A 24 -9.95 -0.68 -4.12
N ALA A 25 -9.37 -1.67 -3.44
CA ALA A 25 -8.11 -1.53 -2.75
C ALA A 25 -6.97 -2.02 -3.63
N HIS A 26 -5.83 -1.35 -3.55
CA HIS A 26 -4.64 -1.65 -4.33
C HIS A 26 -3.38 -1.55 -3.47
N TRP A 27 -2.43 -2.43 -3.73
CA TRP A 27 -1.06 -2.34 -3.25
C TRP A 27 -0.24 -1.52 -4.24
N PHE A 28 0.44 -0.50 -3.74
CA PHE A 28 1.37 0.31 -4.51
C PHE A 28 2.80 -0.10 -4.17
N LEU A 29 3.56 -0.43 -5.21
CA LEU A 29 4.96 -0.80 -5.09
C LEU A 29 5.82 0.46 -4.94
N ALA A 30 6.91 0.36 -4.17
CA ALA A 30 7.96 1.37 -4.25
C ALA A 30 8.54 1.36 -5.68
N PRO A 31 8.80 2.52 -6.30
CA PRO A 31 9.43 2.51 -7.61
C PRO A 31 10.80 1.83 -7.49
N SER A 32 11.07 0.91 -8.41
CA SER A 32 12.44 0.62 -8.75
C SER A 32 12.96 1.85 -9.48
N VAL A 33 13.83 2.63 -8.82
CA VAL A 33 14.56 3.71 -9.50
C VAL A 33 15.51 3.04 -10.49
N VAL A 34 15.01 2.71 -11.67
CA VAL A 34 15.84 2.57 -12.85
C VAL A 34 16.30 3.99 -13.18
N SER A 35 17.61 4.19 -13.12
CA SER A 35 18.30 5.49 -13.20
C SER A 35 18.13 6.24 -14.53
N PHE A 36 17.12 5.92 -15.34
CA PHE A 36 16.99 6.36 -16.72
C PHE A 36 15.55 6.70 -17.18
N THR A 37 14.56 6.73 -16.29
CA THR A 37 13.18 7.11 -16.67
C THR A 37 12.62 8.16 -15.73
N ASP A 38 12.29 9.34 -16.27
CA ASP A 38 11.60 10.46 -15.59
C ASP A 38 10.14 10.14 -15.22
N PHE A 39 9.70 8.90 -15.36
CA PHE A 39 8.34 8.44 -15.07
C PHE A 39 8.33 7.61 -13.79
N TRP A 40 7.61 8.09 -12.78
CA TRP A 40 7.27 7.31 -11.60
C TRP A 40 6.01 6.48 -11.89
N PHE A 41 6.18 5.20 -12.22
CA PHE A 41 5.07 4.25 -12.30
C PHE A 41 5.18 3.29 -11.12
N ALA A 42 4.25 3.39 -10.17
CA ALA A 42 4.05 2.35 -9.17
C ALA A 42 3.10 1.34 -9.80
N GLU A 43 3.54 0.09 -9.96
CA GLU A 43 2.62 -0.98 -10.31
C GLU A 43 1.53 -1.07 -9.24
N GLU A 44 0.28 -1.06 -9.68
CA GLU A 44 -0.89 -1.28 -8.82
C GLU A 44 -1.24 -2.77 -8.85
N ILE A 45 -1.23 -3.41 -7.69
CA ILE A 45 -1.66 -4.80 -7.55
C ILE A 45 -2.98 -4.83 -6.80
N PRO A 46 -4.03 -5.47 -7.33
CA PRO A 46 -5.31 -5.58 -6.63
C PRO A 46 -5.14 -6.14 -5.21
N ALA A 47 -5.72 -5.46 -4.23
CA ALA A 47 -5.67 -5.82 -2.83
C ALA A 47 -7.07 -6.09 -2.27
N PRO A 48 -7.20 -6.92 -1.22
CA PRO A 48 -8.43 -6.99 -0.45
C PRO A 48 -8.72 -5.66 0.25
N ARG A 49 -10.00 -5.35 0.42
CA ARG A 49 -10.45 -4.13 1.12
C ARG A 49 -10.28 -4.18 2.65
N PHE A 50 -9.94 -5.33 3.23
CA PHE A 50 -9.78 -5.58 4.68
C PHE A 50 -10.91 -5.02 5.57
N GLY A 51 -12.12 -4.85 5.02
CA GLY A 51 -13.24 -4.24 5.72
C GLY A 51 -13.11 -2.74 5.97
N TYR A 52 -12.19 -2.04 5.29
CA TYR A 52 -12.10 -0.58 5.34
C TYR A 52 -13.42 0.04 4.84
N THR A 53 -13.95 0.96 5.65
CA THR A 53 -15.22 1.68 5.40
C THR A 53 -15.05 3.20 5.46
N GLY A 54 -13.81 3.68 5.56
CA GLY A 54 -13.49 5.10 5.58
C GLY A 54 -13.50 5.74 4.18
N ALA A 55 -13.22 7.04 4.13
CA ALA A 55 -13.03 7.73 2.85
C ALA A 55 -11.76 7.24 2.16
N TRP A 56 -11.84 6.99 0.85
CA TRP A 56 -10.69 6.56 0.04
C TRP A 56 -9.51 7.55 0.15
N GLN A 57 -9.80 8.85 0.32
CA GLN A 57 -8.81 9.91 0.52
C GLN A 57 -7.93 9.72 1.76
N THR A 58 -8.47 9.03 2.78
CA THR A 58 -7.79 8.75 4.05
C THR A 58 -7.33 7.29 4.16
N SER A 59 -7.44 6.51 3.07
CA SER A 59 -7.12 5.08 3.08
C SER A 59 -5.64 4.78 2.90
N LEU A 60 -4.85 5.77 2.44
CA LEU A 60 -3.41 5.62 2.22
C LEU A 60 -2.72 5.18 3.50
N SER A 61 -2.24 3.94 3.47
CA SER A 61 -1.58 3.29 4.59
C SER A 61 -0.21 2.80 4.13
N GLU A 62 0.85 3.27 4.78
CA GLU A 62 2.21 2.78 4.51
C GLU A 62 2.46 1.47 5.25
N ARG A 63 3.23 0.58 4.61
CA ARG A 63 3.67 -0.67 5.22
C ARG A 63 4.49 -0.33 6.45
N PRO A 64 4.13 -0.82 7.65
CA PRO A 64 4.98 -0.62 8.79
C PRO A 64 6.34 -1.25 8.47
N ALA A 65 7.40 -0.44 8.52
CA ALA A 65 8.74 -0.98 8.61
C ALA A 65 8.72 -1.91 9.81
N SER A 66 9.09 -3.18 9.66
CA SER A 66 9.20 -4.08 10.79
C SER A 66 10.10 -3.38 11.81
N GLU A 67 9.51 -2.84 12.87
CA GLU A 67 10.26 -2.23 13.94
C GLU A 67 11.16 -3.33 14.48
N LYS A 68 12.42 -3.32 14.07
CA LYS A 68 13.46 -3.69 15.01
C LYS A 68 13.40 -2.60 16.07
N GLN A 69 12.62 -2.86 17.11
CA GLN A 69 12.84 -2.27 18.40
C GLN A 69 14.29 -2.62 18.77
N GLU A 70 15.19 -1.66 18.71
CA GLU A 70 16.48 -1.79 19.38
C GLU A 70 16.83 -0.44 20.02
N LYS A 71 16.17 -0.27 21.18
CA LYS A 71 16.70 0.12 22.50
C LYS A 71 17.90 1.06 22.59
#